data_AF-A0A2E0M5W0-F1
#
_entry.id   AF-A0A2E0M5W0-F1
#
_cell.length_a   1.000
_cell.length_b   1.000
_cell.length_c   1.000
_cell.angle_alpha   90.00
_cell.angle_beta   90.00
_cell.angle_gamma   90.00
#
_symmetry.space_group_name_H-M   'P 1'
#
loop_
_entity.id
_entity.type
_entity.pdbx_description
1 polymer ?
#
loop_
_entity_poly.entity_id
_entity_poly.type
_entity_poly.pdbx_seq_one_letter_code
_entity_poly.pdbx_strand_id
1 'polypeptide(L)'
;MQPAQHGKDQNGSRLSNKVELALHLEALTRCGGNCEGCTLTAIERRSGELWSDEYFARVGRFVHRYIAEQYQLHDGAIDELSLVFGQGDYFSIGDDRIDPFIAWMQQAGHGRAVTTMTASAIGNHDRLRKSVDHFYDATQKYNQILGVSLVFDPKKVKIAHFEDTYGRNIAYINSAFGGIDLNLNIGYDTVQNIAPDSLHDFAARNNIRMVTINLTPTVTSIFSFYKHWDEIIDWIGAFCMGWQANRNYQIHTTPSLARAIEAAPDDFGDVTAVRHLISSVSQKLTRDVHINGEGEIGHVQVAIGDMQLNARTGITPTAHIDLADQPEPLLPQIDAACQALATTMVRKRLMDRACQGCRWAAVCPQIGVHSLEATMKARKLDFGEPGGCPVRIKGMLDRVGAFIESDRDLMADCYGNTPPRVQLGMVPKHYKDFDPLDYAESEIVF
;
A
#
# COMPACT_ATOMS: atom_id res chain seq x y z
N MET A 1 -41.43 -23.62 -11.07
CA MET A 1 -39.99 -23.45 -11.33
C MET A 1 -39.35 -23.00 -10.04
N GLN A 2 -38.58 -23.88 -9.41
CA GLN A 2 -37.80 -23.57 -8.21
C GLN A 2 -36.60 -22.69 -8.59
N PRO A 3 -36.21 -21.71 -7.76
CA PRO A 3 -34.95 -21.02 -7.95
C PRO A 3 -33.80 -21.98 -7.61
N ALA A 4 -32.81 -22.03 -8.49
CA ALA A 4 -31.62 -22.86 -8.35
C ALA A 4 -30.87 -22.48 -7.07
N GLN A 5 -30.84 -23.39 -6.10
CA GLN A 5 -29.84 -23.42 -5.05
C GLN A 5 -28.52 -23.87 -5.68
N HIS A 6 -27.61 -22.94 -5.93
CA HIS A 6 -26.22 -23.28 -6.19
C HIS A 6 -25.46 -23.29 -4.87
N GLY A 7 -24.91 -24.46 -4.54
CA GLY A 7 -24.14 -24.70 -3.33
C GLY A 7 -22.97 -23.73 -3.24
N LYS A 8 -22.86 -23.07 -2.09
CA LYS A 8 -21.59 -22.52 -1.62
C LYS A 8 -20.70 -23.74 -1.35
N ASP A 9 -19.74 -24.00 -2.22
CA ASP A 9 -18.66 -24.94 -1.92
C ASP A 9 -17.95 -24.45 -0.65
N GLN A 10 -18.05 -25.26 0.39
CA GLN A 10 -17.24 -25.16 1.60
C GLN A 10 -15.84 -25.65 1.26
N ASN A 11 -14.99 -24.77 0.71
CA ASN A 11 -13.52 -24.78 0.77
C ASN A 11 -12.96 -24.04 -0.45
N GLY A 12 -12.22 -22.96 -0.20
CA GLY A 12 -11.42 -22.25 -1.20
C GLY A 12 -12.04 -20.93 -1.63
N SER A 13 -11.60 -19.86 -0.97
CA SER A 13 -11.60 -18.53 -1.60
C SER A 13 -11.04 -18.67 -3.03
N ARG A 14 -11.68 -18.05 -4.03
CA ARG A 14 -11.17 -18.00 -5.42
C ARG A 14 -9.85 -17.20 -5.52
N LEU A 15 -9.47 -16.53 -4.44
CA LEU A 15 -8.30 -15.69 -4.29
C LEU A 15 -7.18 -16.55 -3.72
N SER A 16 -6.05 -16.55 -4.40
CA SER A 16 -4.91 -17.41 -4.06
C SER A 16 -4.52 -17.30 -2.58
N ASN A 17 -4.27 -18.44 -1.94
CA ASN A 17 -3.66 -18.56 -0.61
C ASN A 17 -2.19 -18.10 -0.58
N LYS A 18 -1.85 -17.04 -1.31
CA LYS A 18 -0.48 -16.54 -1.36
C LYS A 18 -0.09 -15.96 -0.01
N VAL A 19 1.09 -16.35 0.47
CA VAL A 19 1.73 -15.72 1.61
C VAL A 19 2.65 -14.63 1.08
N GLU A 20 2.14 -13.41 1.08
CA GLU A 20 2.88 -12.20 0.70
C GLU A 20 3.38 -11.52 1.98
N LEU A 21 4.67 -11.16 2.01
CA LEU A 21 5.30 -10.40 3.08
C LEU A 21 5.75 -9.05 2.51
N ALA A 22 5.25 -7.95 3.06
CA ALA A 22 5.57 -6.60 2.60
C ALA A 22 6.15 -5.75 3.74
N LEU A 23 7.33 -5.18 3.48
CA LEU A 23 7.98 -4.22 4.37
C LEU A 23 7.97 -2.85 3.70
N HIS A 24 7.14 -1.95 4.21
CA HIS A 24 7.04 -0.56 3.78
C HIS A 24 8.06 0.29 4.54
N LEU A 25 9.02 0.88 3.83
CA LEU A 25 10.16 1.59 4.39
C LEU A 25 10.10 3.06 3.99
N GLU A 26 9.94 3.95 4.97
CA GLU A 26 10.00 5.40 4.74
C GLU A 26 11.45 5.89 4.70
N ALA A 27 12.22 5.39 3.73
CA ALA A 27 13.65 5.70 3.65
C ALA A 27 13.95 7.10 3.12
N LEU A 28 12.98 7.73 2.46
CA LEU A 28 13.08 9.07 1.93
C LEU A 28 11.76 9.81 2.15
N THR A 29 11.83 11.05 2.60
CA THR A 29 10.64 11.91 2.70
C THR A 29 10.68 13.12 1.77
N ARG A 30 11.85 13.40 1.14
CA ARG A 30 11.98 14.48 0.16
C ARG A 30 11.08 14.23 -1.05
N CYS A 31 10.25 15.22 -1.42
CA CYS A 31 9.41 15.14 -2.61
C CYS A 31 9.08 16.53 -3.15
N GLY A 32 9.16 16.71 -4.47
CA GLY A 32 8.80 17.97 -5.15
C GLY A 32 7.29 18.16 -5.38
N GLY A 33 6.48 17.15 -5.06
CA GLY A 33 5.02 17.19 -5.21
C GLY A 33 4.34 18.11 -4.20
N ASN A 34 3.09 18.48 -4.48
CA ASN A 34 2.23 19.38 -3.69
C ASN A 34 0.85 18.76 -3.38
N CYS A 35 0.73 17.43 -3.54
CA CYS A 35 -0.50 16.67 -3.31
C CYS A 35 -1.01 16.93 -1.89
N GLU A 36 -2.24 17.40 -1.78
CA GLU A 36 -2.88 17.68 -0.48
C GLU A 36 -3.12 16.39 0.31
N GLY A 37 -3.37 15.28 -0.39
CA GLY A 37 -3.56 13.98 0.23
C GLY A 37 -2.30 13.27 0.71
N CYS A 38 -1.12 13.90 0.62
CA CYS A 38 0.12 13.26 1.02
C CYS A 38 0.20 13.05 2.54
N THR A 39 0.69 11.87 2.96
CA THR A 39 0.95 11.59 4.37
C THR A 39 2.10 12.41 4.94
N LEU A 40 3.05 12.81 4.09
CA LEU A 40 4.18 13.65 4.45
C LEU A 40 3.77 15.13 4.56
N THR A 41 4.23 15.78 5.63
CA THR A 41 4.07 17.22 5.82
C THR A 41 4.84 18.00 4.75
N ALA A 42 4.49 19.28 4.60
CA ALA A 42 5.25 20.18 3.72
C ALA A 42 6.70 20.42 4.18
N ILE A 43 7.02 20.18 5.45
CA ILE A 43 8.38 20.31 5.97
C ILE A 43 9.18 19.07 5.55
N GLU A 44 8.69 17.87 5.88
CA GLU A 44 9.30 16.60 5.49
C GLU A 44 9.57 16.53 3.98
N ARG A 45 8.62 16.97 3.14
CA ARG A 45 8.80 16.97 1.69
C ARG A 45 9.92 17.90 1.20
N ARG A 46 10.19 18.99 1.89
CA ARG A 46 11.19 19.99 1.49
C ARG A 46 12.58 19.70 2.03
N SER A 47 12.66 19.27 3.30
CA SER A 47 13.93 19.08 4.01
C SER A 47 14.24 17.64 4.33
N GLY A 48 13.37 16.71 3.96
CA GLY A 48 13.62 15.28 4.11
C GLY A 48 14.86 14.85 3.34
N GLU A 49 15.51 13.81 3.85
CA GLU A 49 16.69 13.23 3.25
C GLU A 49 16.51 11.71 3.19
N LEU A 50 17.37 11.06 2.40
CA LEU A 50 17.51 9.62 2.45
C LEU A 50 18.11 9.27 3.82
N TRP A 51 17.73 8.12 4.39
CA TRP A 51 18.35 7.62 5.62
C TRP A 51 19.88 7.64 5.56
N SER A 52 20.49 7.83 6.74
CA SER A 52 21.94 7.69 6.91
C SER A 52 22.35 6.22 6.79
N ASP A 53 23.62 5.98 6.51
CA ASP A 53 24.16 4.63 6.36
C ASP A 53 24.01 3.81 7.66
N GLU A 54 24.25 4.46 8.81
CA GLU A 54 24.01 3.86 10.14
C GLU A 54 22.54 3.43 10.31
N TYR A 55 21.61 4.25 9.85
CA TYR A 55 20.19 3.96 9.98
C TYR A 55 19.77 2.83 9.03
N PHE A 56 20.27 2.80 7.79
CA PHE A 56 20.09 1.67 6.87
C PHE A 56 20.65 0.37 7.44
N ALA A 57 21.82 0.39 8.08
CA ALA A 57 22.39 -0.80 8.71
C ALA A 57 21.50 -1.31 9.86
N ARG A 58 20.99 -0.39 10.70
CA ARG A 58 20.07 -0.75 11.81
C ARG A 58 18.76 -1.34 11.31
N VAL A 59 18.11 -0.69 10.33
CA VAL A 59 16.87 -1.22 9.73
C VAL A 59 17.15 -2.53 9.00
N GLY A 60 18.31 -2.66 8.34
CA GLY A 60 18.74 -3.89 7.68
C GLY A 60 18.74 -5.08 8.64
N ARG A 61 19.37 -4.94 9.82
CA ARG A 61 19.35 -5.99 10.85
C ARG A 61 17.94 -6.40 11.26
N PHE A 62 17.05 -5.42 11.45
CA PHE A 62 15.64 -5.69 11.73
C PHE A 62 14.98 -6.48 10.59
N VAL A 63 15.06 -5.96 9.36
CA VAL A 63 14.42 -6.55 8.17
C VAL A 63 14.87 -8.00 7.98
N HIS A 64 16.17 -8.23 8.07
CA HIS A 64 16.79 -9.55 7.92
C HIS A 64 16.23 -10.57 8.90
N ARG A 65 16.28 -10.22 10.18
CA ARG A 65 15.79 -11.07 11.26
C ARG A 65 14.29 -11.30 11.15
N TYR A 66 13.54 -10.25 10.83
CA TYR A 66 12.09 -10.33 10.69
C TYR A 66 11.70 -11.29 9.55
N ILE A 67 12.35 -11.18 8.40
CA ILE A 67 12.13 -12.08 7.27
C ILE A 67 12.48 -13.52 7.66
N ALA A 68 13.61 -13.75 8.34
CA ALA A 68 14.02 -15.08 8.77
C ALA A 68 12.99 -15.75 9.71
N GLU A 69 12.48 -15.00 10.69
CA GLU A 69 11.45 -15.49 11.61
C GLU A 69 10.12 -15.76 10.88
N GLN A 70 9.74 -14.94 9.90
CA GLN A 70 8.57 -15.18 9.04
C GLN A 70 8.72 -16.45 8.19
N TYR A 71 9.91 -16.68 7.62
CA TYR A 71 10.19 -17.91 6.87
C TYR A 71 10.04 -19.15 7.74
N GLN A 72 10.52 -19.10 8.99
CA GLN A 72 10.37 -20.19 9.95
C GLN A 72 8.90 -20.42 10.32
N LEU A 73 8.12 -19.35 10.56
CA LEU A 73 6.69 -19.47 10.87
C LEU A 73 5.89 -20.14 9.74
N HIS A 74 6.29 -19.90 8.49
CA HIS A 74 5.59 -20.39 7.31
C HIS A 74 6.23 -21.63 6.68
N ASP A 75 7.14 -22.33 7.36
CA ASP A 75 7.85 -23.52 6.87
C ASP A 75 8.46 -23.32 5.46
N GLY A 76 8.99 -22.12 5.19
CA GLY A 76 9.56 -21.78 3.88
C GLY A 76 8.55 -21.29 2.83
N ALA A 77 7.24 -21.34 3.10
CA ALA A 77 6.18 -21.06 2.14
C ALA A 77 5.81 -19.56 2.08
N ILE A 78 6.76 -18.70 1.70
CA ILE A 78 6.50 -17.30 1.32
C ILE A 78 6.53 -17.19 -0.21
N ASP A 79 5.41 -16.78 -0.79
CA ASP A 79 5.26 -16.69 -2.25
C ASP A 79 5.90 -15.42 -2.81
N GLU A 80 5.85 -14.32 -2.07
CA GLU A 80 6.42 -13.02 -2.44
C GLU A 80 6.92 -12.27 -1.22
N LEU A 81 8.13 -11.70 -1.36
CA LEU A 81 8.67 -10.69 -0.44
C LEU A 81 8.75 -9.36 -1.19
N SER A 82 8.16 -8.32 -0.60
CA SER A 82 8.17 -6.96 -1.15
C SER A 82 8.88 -5.99 -0.22
N LEU A 83 9.82 -5.22 -0.76
CA LEU A 83 10.37 -4.03 -0.10
C LEU A 83 9.75 -2.79 -0.76
N VAL A 84 8.96 -2.04 -0.01
CA VAL A 84 8.15 -0.93 -0.54
C VAL A 84 8.66 0.40 0.00
N PHE A 85 9.36 1.14 -0.84
CA PHE A 85 9.82 2.49 -0.58
C PHE A 85 8.76 3.50 -1.01
N GLY A 86 7.69 3.58 -0.23
CA GLY A 86 6.42 4.22 -0.60
C GLY A 86 6.33 5.73 -0.39
N GLN A 87 7.40 6.38 0.07
CA GLN A 87 7.44 7.80 0.41
C GLN A 87 8.60 8.50 -0.27
N GLY A 88 8.43 9.79 -0.56
CA GLY A 88 9.45 10.59 -1.20
C GLY A 88 9.55 10.37 -2.71
N ASP A 89 10.51 11.06 -3.32
CA ASP A 89 10.81 11.02 -4.74
C ASP A 89 12.22 10.46 -4.94
N TYR A 90 12.33 9.15 -5.20
CA TYR A 90 13.63 8.47 -5.21
C TYR A 90 14.54 8.89 -6.37
N PHE A 91 14.00 9.45 -7.46
CA PHE A 91 14.83 10.07 -8.50
C PHE A 91 15.48 11.40 -8.08
N SER A 92 15.21 11.87 -6.85
CA SER A 92 15.84 13.06 -6.29
C SER A 92 17.06 12.78 -5.41
N ILE A 93 17.38 11.51 -5.14
CA ILE A 93 18.57 11.16 -4.35
C ILE A 93 19.86 11.46 -5.14
N GLY A 94 20.96 11.67 -4.41
CA GLY A 94 22.27 11.93 -5.02
C GLY A 94 22.77 10.71 -5.81
N ASP A 95 23.43 10.95 -6.94
CA ASP A 95 23.99 9.90 -7.80
C ASP A 95 24.90 8.93 -7.02
N ASP A 96 25.63 9.45 -6.03
CA ASP A 96 26.53 8.73 -5.13
C ASP A 96 25.81 7.80 -4.15
N ARG A 97 24.50 8.00 -3.93
CA ARG A 97 23.69 7.17 -3.03
C ARG A 97 22.88 6.09 -3.75
N ILE A 98 22.74 6.15 -5.08
CA ILE A 98 21.94 5.17 -5.85
C ILE A 98 22.53 3.77 -5.75
N ASP A 99 23.82 3.61 -6.02
CA ASP A 99 24.49 2.30 -6.04
C ASP A 99 24.48 1.61 -4.66
N PRO A 100 24.85 2.28 -3.54
CA PRO A 100 24.68 1.72 -2.19
C PRO A 100 23.23 1.39 -1.85
N PHE A 101 22.28 2.22 -2.27
CA PHE A 101 20.86 1.99 -1.99
C PHE A 101 20.33 0.71 -2.67
N ILE A 102 20.66 0.48 -3.93
CA ILE A 102 20.29 -0.77 -4.63
C ILE A 102 21.04 -1.98 -4.06
N ALA A 103 22.32 -1.82 -3.68
CA ALA A 103 23.08 -2.87 -3.00
C ALA A 103 22.42 -3.28 -1.69
N TRP A 104 21.96 -2.31 -0.89
CA TRP A 104 21.25 -2.56 0.36
C TRP A 104 19.93 -3.30 0.14
N MET A 105 19.14 -2.92 -0.87
CA MET A 105 17.89 -3.63 -1.21
C MET A 105 18.18 -5.10 -1.54
N GLN A 106 19.24 -5.33 -2.31
CA GLN A 106 19.67 -6.68 -2.67
C GLN A 106 20.05 -7.48 -1.42
N GLN A 107 20.82 -6.89 -0.51
CA GLN A 107 21.23 -7.57 0.74
C GLN A 107 20.02 -7.84 1.64
N ALA A 108 19.25 -6.80 1.99
CA ALA A 108 18.10 -6.89 2.89
C ALA A 108 16.99 -7.81 2.34
N GLY A 109 16.82 -7.85 1.02
CA GLY A 109 15.85 -8.71 0.33
C GLY A 109 16.43 -10.04 -0.17
N HIS A 110 17.68 -10.35 0.16
CA HIS A 110 18.41 -11.56 -0.26
C HIS A 110 18.44 -11.79 -1.79
N GLY A 111 18.41 -10.71 -2.56
CA GLY A 111 18.40 -10.72 -4.03
C GLY A 111 17.14 -11.35 -4.64
N ARG A 112 16.05 -11.40 -3.86
CA ARG A 112 14.80 -12.05 -4.25
C ARG A 112 13.58 -11.16 -4.01
N ALA A 113 13.67 -10.20 -3.10
CA ALA A 113 12.59 -9.26 -2.87
C ALA A 113 12.25 -8.50 -4.16
N VAL A 114 10.96 -8.36 -4.42
CA VAL A 114 10.47 -7.42 -5.43
C VAL A 114 10.46 -6.05 -4.77
N THR A 115 11.34 -5.15 -5.22
CA THR A 115 11.41 -3.81 -4.66
C THR A 115 10.53 -2.86 -5.45
N THR A 116 9.91 -1.89 -4.78
CA THR A 116 9.24 -0.77 -5.44
C THR A 116 9.60 0.52 -4.76
N MET A 117 9.81 1.56 -5.56
CA MET A 117 10.05 2.91 -5.06
C MET A 117 9.07 3.91 -5.66
N THR A 118 8.72 4.94 -4.89
CA THR A 118 7.94 6.05 -5.39
C THR A 118 8.79 7.10 -6.10
N ALA A 119 8.28 7.65 -7.18
CA ALA A 119 8.90 8.78 -7.85
C ALA A 119 7.85 9.78 -8.28
N SER A 120 8.14 11.07 -8.21
CA SER A 120 7.19 12.06 -8.73
C SER A 120 7.27 12.16 -10.25
N ALA A 121 8.46 11.92 -10.83
CA ALA A 121 8.81 12.17 -12.24
C ALA A 121 8.53 13.63 -12.69
N ILE A 122 8.41 14.56 -11.75
CA ILE A 122 8.21 15.99 -11.99
C ILE A 122 9.58 16.67 -12.10
N GLY A 123 9.88 17.25 -13.27
CA GLY A 123 11.09 18.07 -13.42
C GLY A 123 11.68 18.04 -14.82
N ASN A 124 12.93 18.51 -14.91
CA ASN A 124 13.71 18.53 -16.14
C ASN A 124 14.00 17.10 -16.63
N HIS A 125 13.74 16.84 -17.91
CA HIS A 125 13.86 15.53 -18.54
C HIS A 125 15.29 14.96 -18.49
N ASP A 126 16.31 15.77 -18.79
CA ASP A 126 17.70 15.30 -18.86
C ASP A 126 18.22 14.88 -17.49
N ARG A 127 17.84 15.62 -16.43
CA ARG A 127 18.17 15.25 -15.05
C ARG A 127 17.50 13.95 -14.64
N LEU A 128 16.20 13.80 -14.94
CA LEU A 128 15.46 12.57 -14.63
C LEU A 128 16.07 11.38 -15.35
N ARG A 129 16.33 11.54 -16.65
CA ARG A 129 16.94 10.51 -17.49
C ARG A 129 18.23 9.98 -16.88
N LYS A 130 19.15 10.88 -16.49
CA LYS A 130 20.41 10.48 -15.87
C LYS A 130 20.19 9.65 -14.58
N SER A 131 19.23 10.05 -13.75
CA SER A 131 18.89 9.31 -12.54
C SER A 131 18.30 7.92 -12.88
N VAL A 132 17.37 7.86 -13.84
CA VAL A 132 16.78 6.60 -14.32
C VAL A 132 17.86 5.65 -14.83
N ASP A 133 18.80 6.14 -15.64
CA ASP A 133 19.90 5.35 -16.18
C ASP A 133 20.78 4.78 -15.06
N HIS A 134 21.14 5.61 -14.06
CA HIS A 134 21.92 5.15 -12.90
C HIS A 134 21.19 4.08 -12.08
N PHE A 135 19.89 4.26 -11.84
CA PHE A 135 19.07 3.26 -11.14
C PHE A 135 19.01 1.96 -11.94
N TYR A 136 18.77 2.05 -13.25
CA TYR A 136 18.73 0.90 -14.14
C TYR A 136 20.07 0.14 -14.12
N ASP A 137 21.20 0.83 -14.32
CA ASP A 137 22.52 0.20 -14.30
C ASP A 137 22.82 -0.48 -12.96
N ALA A 138 22.47 0.15 -11.84
CA ALA A 138 22.62 -0.44 -10.52
C ALA A 138 21.74 -1.71 -10.35
N THR A 139 20.48 -1.68 -10.80
CA THR A 139 19.60 -2.86 -10.74
C THR A 139 20.15 -4.04 -11.56
N GLN A 140 20.76 -3.76 -12.72
CA GLN A 140 21.43 -4.77 -13.54
C GLN A 140 22.69 -5.31 -12.85
N LYS A 141 23.52 -4.43 -12.27
CA LYS A 141 24.74 -4.80 -11.53
C LYS A 141 24.46 -5.76 -10.36
N TYR A 142 23.43 -5.47 -9.57
CA TYR A 142 23.08 -6.25 -8.38
C TYR A 142 22.05 -7.36 -8.64
N ASN A 143 21.52 -7.46 -9.86
CA ASN A 143 20.40 -8.33 -10.18
C ASN A 143 19.23 -8.15 -9.19
N GLN A 144 18.86 -6.89 -8.92
CA GLN A 144 17.77 -6.51 -8.03
C GLN A 144 16.55 -6.03 -8.84
N ILE A 145 15.39 -6.66 -8.64
CA ILE A 145 14.15 -6.23 -9.30
C ILE A 145 13.66 -4.92 -8.66
N LEU A 146 13.42 -3.91 -9.50
CA LEU A 146 12.89 -2.62 -9.05
C LEU A 146 11.71 -2.17 -9.92
N GLY A 147 10.55 -2.03 -9.29
CA GLY A 147 9.38 -1.35 -9.83
C GLY A 147 9.37 0.14 -9.50
N VAL A 148 8.80 0.95 -10.40
CA VAL A 148 8.58 2.38 -10.16
C VAL A 148 7.09 2.65 -10.02
N SER A 149 6.74 3.29 -8.90
CA SER A 149 5.40 3.79 -8.63
C SER A 149 5.39 5.31 -8.76
N LEU A 150 4.80 5.82 -9.83
CA LEU A 150 4.68 7.25 -10.04
C LEU A 150 3.64 7.88 -9.13
N VAL A 151 4.01 8.93 -8.40
CA VAL A 151 3.08 9.72 -7.60
C VAL A 151 2.54 10.86 -8.46
N PHE A 152 1.26 10.76 -8.82
CA PHE A 152 0.57 11.79 -9.59
C PHE A 152 0.24 12.99 -8.71
N ASP A 153 0.66 14.18 -9.13
CA ASP A 153 0.29 15.44 -8.49
C ASP A 153 -0.78 16.17 -9.32
N PRO A 154 -2.06 16.12 -8.89
CA PRO A 154 -3.17 16.69 -9.67
C PRO A 154 -3.05 18.22 -9.83
N LYS A 155 -2.33 18.92 -8.95
CA LYS A 155 -2.13 20.38 -9.07
C LYS A 155 -1.21 20.75 -10.24
N LYS A 156 -0.37 19.82 -10.69
CA LYS A 156 0.63 20.10 -11.75
C LYS A 156 0.05 20.00 -13.15
N VAL A 157 -1.10 19.36 -13.31
CA VAL A 157 -1.79 19.19 -14.61
C VAL A 157 -2.06 20.54 -15.29
N LYS A 158 -2.27 21.61 -14.51
CA LYS A 158 -2.54 22.96 -15.03
C LYS A 158 -1.29 23.76 -15.46
N ILE A 159 -0.09 23.21 -15.26
CA ILE A 159 1.16 23.89 -15.65
C ILE A 159 1.39 23.73 -17.16
N ALA A 160 1.74 24.83 -17.83
CA ALA A 160 2.03 24.82 -19.27
C ALA A 160 3.15 23.81 -19.62
N HIS A 161 2.95 23.02 -20.68
CA HIS A 161 3.86 21.95 -21.13
C HIS A 161 4.16 20.85 -20.10
N PHE A 162 3.40 20.80 -19.00
CA PHE A 162 3.54 19.74 -18.00
C PHE A 162 3.22 18.39 -18.64
N GLU A 163 2.10 18.25 -19.34
CA GLU A 163 1.71 16.98 -19.97
C GLU A 163 2.77 16.48 -20.95
N ASP A 164 3.35 17.35 -21.78
CA ASP A 164 4.40 16.97 -22.75
C ASP A 164 5.69 16.51 -22.07
N THR A 165 6.12 17.22 -21.03
CA THR A 165 7.36 16.87 -20.31
C THR A 165 7.15 15.65 -19.42
N TYR A 166 6.00 15.57 -18.75
CA TYR A 166 5.63 14.47 -17.88
C TYR A 166 5.41 13.18 -18.67
N GLY A 167 4.73 13.24 -19.82
CA GLY A 167 4.57 12.11 -20.72
C GLY A 167 5.91 11.59 -21.25
N ARG A 168 6.86 12.47 -21.60
CA ARG A 168 8.23 12.06 -21.99
C ARG A 168 8.97 11.38 -20.84
N ASN A 169 8.85 11.91 -19.63
CA ASN A 169 9.44 11.32 -18.43
C ASN A 169 8.86 9.94 -18.13
N ILE A 170 7.53 9.80 -18.18
CA ILE A 170 6.81 8.53 -18.02
C ILE A 170 7.27 7.51 -19.05
N ALA A 171 7.30 7.89 -20.33
CA ALA A 171 7.72 7.01 -21.41
C ALA A 171 9.14 6.49 -21.21
N TYR A 172 10.07 7.35 -20.74
CA TYR A 172 11.45 6.96 -20.47
C TYR A 172 11.54 5.94 -19.33
N ILE A 173 10.86 6.20 -18.21
CA ILE A 173 10.83 5.29 -17.06
C ILE A 173 10.21 3.95 -17.46
N ASN A 174 9.09 3.96 -18.17
CA ASN A 174 8.46 2.74 -18.70
C ASN A 174 9.43 1.93 -19.57
N SER A 175 10.21 2.59 -20.42
CA SER A 175 11.18 1.92 -21.29
C SER A 175 12.31 1.25 -20.51
N ALA A 176 12.74 1.85 -19.39
CA ALA A 176 13.81 1.32 -18.56
C ALA A 176 13.34 0.16 -17.66
N PHE A 177 12.16 0.27 -17.05
CA PHE A 177 11.70 -0.68 -16.03
C PHE A 177 10.62 -1.66 -16.49
N GLY A 178 10.14 -1.57 -17.74
CA GLY A 178 9.18 -2.52 -18.31
C GLY A 178 7.73 -2.32 -17.85
N GLY A 179 7.41 -1.18 -17.24
CA GLY A 179 6.08 -0.81 -16.78
C GLY A 179 6.12 -0.06 -15.45
N ILE A 180 5.17 0.85 -15.25
CA ILE A 180 5.05 1.65 -14.03
C ILE A 180 3.64 1.60 -13.45
N ASP A 181 3.59 1.71 -12.13
CA ASP A 181 2.34 1.91 -11.39
C ASP A 181 2.10 3.41 -11.22
N LEU A 182 0.84 3.80 -11.03
CA LEU A 182 0.43 5.18 -10.73
C LEU A 182 -0.24 5.21 -9.36
N ASN A 183 0.27 6.03 -8.47
CA ASN A 183 -0.27 6.31 -7.16
C ASN A 183 -0.83 7.73 -7.12
N LEU A 184 -2.08 7.87 -6.68
CA LEU A 184 -2.74 9.14 -6.48
C LEU A 184 -3.17 9.27 -5.02
N ASN A 185 -2.51 10.17 -4.30
CA ASN A 185 -2.93 10.56 -2.96
C ASN A 185 -4.11 11.53 -3.07
N ILE A 186 -5.31 11.03 -2.82
CA ILE A 186 -6.53 11.81 -3.02
C ILE A 186 -6.68 12.86 -1.92
N GLY A 187 -7.03 14.07 -2.33
CA GLY A 187 -7.38 15.18 -1.48
C GLY A 187 -8.38 16.09 -2.20
N TYR A 188 -8.73 17.21 -1.58
CA TYR A 188 -9.63 18.17 -2.22
C TYR A 188 -9.05 18.70 -3.54
N ASP A 189 -7.74 18.89 -3.61
CA ASP A 189 -7.04 19.21 -4.84
C ASP A 189 -7.26 18.21 -5.97
N THR A 190 -7.41 16.92 -5.67
CA THR A 190 -7.69 15.92 -6.69
C THR A 190 -9.05 16.18 -7.34
N VAL A 191 -10.09 16.32 -6.50
CA VAL A 191 -11.47 16.59 -6.92
C VAL A 191 -11.55 17.85 -7.79
N GLN A 192 -10.77 18.88 -7.46
CA GLN A 192 -10.79 20.18 -8.15
C GLN A 192 -9.96 20.22 -9.44
N ASN A 193 -9.08 19.25 -9.68
CA ASN A 193 -8.12 19.32 -10.79
C ASN A 193 -8.22 18.17 -11.79
N ILE A 194 -8.75 17.01 -11.40
CA ILE A 194 -8.88 15.87 -12.32
C ILE A 194 -10.19 15.11 -12.07
N ALA A 195 -10.96 14.87 -13.14
CA ALA A 195 -12.13 14.01 -13.09
C ALA A 195 -11.71 12.52 -13.10
N PRO A 196 -12.52 11.60 -12.53
CA PRO A 196 -12.22 10.17 -12.54
C PRO A 196 -11.93 9.61 -13.94
N ASP A 197 -12.78 9.95 -14.92
CA ASP A 197 -12.60 9.53 -16.32
C ASP A 197 -11.31 10.05 -16.94
N SER A 198 -10.92 11.29 -16.62
CA SER A 198 -9.67 11.86 -17.10
C SER A 198 -8.45 11.13 -16.55
N LEU A 199 -8.51 10.60 -15.33
CA LEU A 199 -7.45 9.77 -14.77
C LEU A 199 -7.38 8.41 -15.46
N HIS A 200 -8.53 7.81 -15.79
CA HIS A 200 -8.57 6.57 -16.56
C HIS A 200 -7.95 6.75 -17.95
N ASP A 201 -8.30 7.83 -18.65
CA ASP A 201 -7.73 8.16 -19.96
C ASP A 201 -6.24 8.48 -19.85
N PHE A 202 -5.81 9.13 -18.78
CA PHE A 202 -4.39 9.36 -18.51
C PHE A 202 -3.62 8.05 -18.33
N ALA A 203 -4.16 7.13 -17.53
CA ALA A 203 -3.53 5.83 -17.27
C ALA A 203 -3.38 5.01 -18.55
N ALA A 204 -4.44 4.91 -19.35
CA ALA A 204 -4.43 4.18 -20.61
C ALA A 204 -3.46 4.79 -21.63
N ARG A 205 -3.46 6.12 -21.81
CA ARG A 205 -2.56 6.81 -22.76
C ARG A 205 -1.08 6.66 -22.43
N ASN A 206 -0.74 6.48 -21.16
CA ASN A 206 0.64 6.42 -20.69
C ASN A 206 1.14 4.99 -20.42
N ASN A 207 0.39 3.96 -20.82
CA ASN A 207 0.70 2.56 -20.57
C ASN A 207 0.99 2.28 -19.08
N ILE A 208 0.20 2.88 -18.19
CA ILE A 208 0.26 2.59 -16.76
C ILE A 208 -0.21 1.15 -16.55
N ARG A 209 0.49 0.39 -15.71
CA ARG A 209 0.13 -1.00 -15.39
C ARG A 209 -1.01 -1.08 -14.40
N MET A 210 -0.90 -0.31 -13.31
CA MET A 210 -1.84 -0.32 -12.21
C MET A 210 -2.03 1.09 -11.64
N VAL A 211 -3.26 1.44 -11.27
CA VAL A 211 -3.59 2.68 -10.57
C VAL A 211 -4.04 2.38 -9.15
N THR A 212 -3.40 3.05 -8.18
CA THR A 212 -3.74 3.00 -6.76
C THR A 212 -4.19 4.38 -6.29
N ILE A 213 -5.40 4.45 -5.73
CA ILE A 213 -5.92 5.67 -5.09
C ILE A 213 -5.73 5.55 -3.60
N ASN A 214 -4.95 6.45 -2.98
CA ASN A 214 -4.67 6.44 -1.55
C ASN A 214 -5.53 7.48 -0.83
N LEU A 215 -6.44 7.03 0.05
CA LEU A 215 -7.18 7.87 0.99
C LEU A 215 -6.51 7.81 2.36
N THR A 216 -5.51 8.66 2.58
CA THR A 216 -4.63 8.61 3.76
C THR A 216 -4.55 9.95 4.50
N PRO A 217 -5.70 10.51 4.96
CA PRO A 217 -5.65 11.70 5.78
C PRO A 217 -4.85 11.44 7.06
N THR A 218 -4.07 12.44 7.47
CA THR A 218 -3.30 12.40 8.72
C THR A 218 -3.97 13.29 9.75
N VAL A 219 -3.54 13.18 11.01
CA VAL A 219 -4.00 14.04 12.11
C VAL A 219 -3.81 15.53 11.78
N THR A 220 -2.79 15.85 10.96
CA THR A 220 -2.51 17.23 10.54
C THR A 220 -3.34 17.67 9.34
N SER A 221 -3.67 16.78 8.40
CA SER A 221 -4.41 17.13 7.17
C SER A 221 -5.93 16.91 7.22
N ILE A 222 -6.44 16.13 8.17
CA ILE A 222 -7.84 15.68 8.22
C ILE A 222 -8.87 16.82 8.20
N PHE A 223 -8.56 18.01 8.71
CA PHE A 223 -9.49 19.14 8.63
C PHE A 223 -9.84 19.54 7.20
N SER A 224 -8.92 19.39 6.26
CA SER A 224 -9.19 19.68 4.85
C SER A 224 -10.08 18.60 4.24
N PHE A 225 -9.73 17.34 4.48
CA PHE A 225 -10.53 16.18 4.07
C PHE A 225 -11.95 16.24 4.60
N TYR A 226 -12.11 16.55 5.89
CA TYR A 226 -13.41 16.58 6.56
C TYR A 226 -14.40 17.56 5.90
N LYS A 227 -13.92 18.71 5.45
CA LYS A 227 -14.75 19.73 4.77
C LYS A 227 -15.24 19.27 3.39
N HIS A 228 -14.48 18.41 2.74
CA HIS A 228 -14.71 17.96 1.36
C HIS A 228 -14.96 16.45 1.28
N TRP A 229 -15.36 15.85 2.40
CA TRP A 229 -15.36 14.40 2.55
C TRP A 229 -16.28 13.72 1.56
N ASP A 230 -17.51 14.23 1.41
CA ASP A 230 -18.50 13.67 0.50
C ASP A 230 -18.02 13.74 -0.95
N GLU A 231 -17.43 14.87 -1.36
CA GLU A 231 -16.87 15.06 -2.70
C GLU A 231 -15.72 14.06 -2.98
N ILE A 232 -14.82 13.86 -2.01
CA ILE A 232 -13.69 12.92 -2.11
C ILE A 232 -14.20 11.48 -2.22
N ILE A 233 -15.15 11.09 -1.38
CA ILE A 233 -15.71 9.74 -1.33
C ILE A 233 -16.53 9.43 -2.60
N ASP A 234 -17.29 10.41 -3.11
CA ASP A 234 -18.00 10.29 -4.39
C ASP A 234 -17.03 10.15 -5.56
N TRP A 235 -15.93 10.92 -5.56
CA TRP A 235 -14.89 10.81 -6.58
C TRP A 235 -14.27 9.40 -6.60
N ILE A 236 -13.93 8.83 -5.44
CA ILE A 236 -13.38 7.46 -5.35
C ILE A 236 -14.38 6.44 -5.88
N GLY A 237 -15.65 6.56 -5.49
CA GLY A 237 -16.70 5.66 -5.96
C GLY A 237 -16.86 5.72 -7.48
N ALA A 238 -16.89 6.93 -8.05
CA ALA A 238 -16.97 7.13 -9.49
C ALA A 238 -15.75 6.56 -10.23
N PHE A 239 -14.54 6.74 -9.70
CA PHE A 239 -13.33 6.12 -10.26
C PHE A 239 -13.39 4.59 -10.25
N CYS A 240 -13.82 3.98 -9.15
CA CYS A 240 -13.88 2.52 -9.07
C CYS A 240 -14.90 1.93 -10.07
N MET A 241 -16.06 2.57 -10.21
CA MET A 241 -17.14 2.13 -11.12
C MET A 241 -16.90 2.50 -12.59
N GLY A 242 -16.06 3.51 -12.85
CA GLY A 242 -15.73 3.97 -14.21
C GLY A 242 -14.69 3.12 -14.93
N TRP A 243 -14.04 2.17 -14.23
CA TRP A 243 -13.03 1.30 -14.83
C TRP A 243 -13.64 0.27 -15.79
N GLN A 244 -12.90 -0.04 -16.86
CA GLN A 244 -13.31 -0.98 -17.90
C GLN A 244 -12.10 -1.85 -18.29
N ALA A 245 -12.30 -3.16 -18.41
CA ALA A 245 -11.24 -4.13 -18.71
C ALA A 245 -10.49 -3.84 -20.03
N ASN A 246 -11.16 -3.24 -21.02
CA ASN A 246 -10.57 -2.89 -22.32
C ASN A 246 -9.56 -1.73 -22.27
N ARG A 247 -9.36 -1.08 -21.11
CA ARG A 247 -8.42 0.03 -20.95
C ARG A 247 -6.96 -0.42 -20.73
N ASN A 248 -6.68 -1.73 -20.70
CA ASN A 248 -5.33 -2.31 -20.62
C ASN A 248 -4.50 -1.89 -19.39
N TYR A 249 -5.15 -1.59 -18.27
CA TYR A 249 -4.51 -1.39 -16.96
C TYR A 249 -5.44 -1.83 -15.83
N GLN A 250 -4.89 -2.04 -14.63
CA GLN A 250 -5.64 -2.47 -13.45
C GLN A 250 -5.88 -1.35 -12.44
N ILE A 251 -6.94 -1.46 -11.64
CA ILE A 251 -7.14 -0.62 -10.45
C ILE A 251 -6.93 -1.46 -9.19
N HIS A 252 -6.17 -0.94 -8.23
CA HIS A 252 -5.80 -1.68 -7.03
C HIS A 252 -6.94 -1.79 -6.00
N THR A 253 -7.78 -0.75 -5.93
CA THR A 253 -8.81 -0.62 -4.88
C THR A 253 -9.92 -1.66 -5.00
N THR A 254 -10.46 -1.89 -6.20
CA THR A 254 -11.60 -2.79 -6.40
C THR A 254 -11.28 -4.25 -6.06
N PRO A 255 -10.16 -4.85 -6.51
CA PRO A 255 -9.78 -6.20 -6.10
C PRO A 255 -9.57 -6.30 -4.60
N SER A 256 -8.88 -5.33 -3.99
CA SER A 256 -8.61 -5.33 -2.55
C SER A 256 -9.88 -5.27 -1.71
N LEU A 257 -10.85 -4.43 -2.12
CA LEU A 257 -12.16 -4.39 -1.48
C LEU A 257 -12.89 -5.72 -1.64
N ALA A 258 -12.90 -6.28 -2.83
CA ALA A 258 -13.64 -7.49 -3.10
C ALA A 258 -13.07 -8.72 -2.36
N ARG A 259 -11.73 -8.81 -2.18
CA ARG A 259 -11.11 -9.79 -1.26
C ARG A 259 -11.63 -9.66 0.17
N ALA A 260 -11.74 -8.43 0.66
CA ALA A 260 -12.25 -8.18 2.00
C ALA A 260 -13.75 -8.49 2.14
N ILE A 261 -14.54 -8.28 1.07
CA ILE A 261 -15.96 -8.65 1.00
C ILE A 261 -16.12 -10.17 1.04
N GLU A 262 -15.34 -10.90 0.25
CA GLU A 262 -15.37 -12.37 0.20
C GLU A 262 -14.90 -13.01 1.51
N ALA A 263 -13.91 -12.40 2.18
CA ALA A 263 -13.39 -12.87 3.46
C ALA A 263 -14.26 -12.49 4.67
N ALA A 264 -15.23 -11.59 4.50
CA ALA A 264 -16.07 -11.15 5.61
C ALA A 264 -17.07 -12.26 6.01
N PRO A 265 -17.19 -12.59 7.31
CA PRO A 265 -18.19 -13.54 7.78
C PRO A 265 -19.63 -13.07 7.52
N ASP A 266 -20.49 -14.01 7.11
CA ASP A 266 -21.93 -13.77 6.90
C ASP A 266 -22.63 -13.36 8.22
N ASP A 267 -22.27 -13.98 9.35
CA ASP A 267 -22.81 -13.66 10.68
C ASP A 267 -21.75 -12.98 11.56
N PHE A 268 -21.75 -11.65 11.51
CA PHE A 268 -20.87 -10.80 12.34
C PHE A 268 -21.36 -10.63 13.79
N GLY A 269 -22.25 -11.50 14.28
CA GLY A 269 -22.59 -11.62 15.71
C GLY A 269 -22.04 -12.90 16.35
N ASP A 270 -21.66 -13.90 15.53
CA ASP A 270 -21.15 -15.18 16.03
C ASP A 270 -19.73 -15.07 16.59
N VAL A 271 -19.49 -15.72 17.74
CA VAL A 271 -18.21 -15.65 18.45
C VAL A 271 -17.09 -16.32 17.66
N THR A 272 -17.37 -17.41 16.96
CA THR A 272 -16.38 -18.14 16.17
C THR A 272 -15.99 -17.32 14.95
N ALA A 273 -16.97 -16.77 14.23
CA ALA A 273 -16.76 -15.85 13.11
C ALA A 273 -15.93 -14.62 13.50
N VAL A 274 -16.25 -13.99 14.63
CA VAL A 274 -15.50 -12.84 15.16
C VAL A 274 -14.05 -13.22 15.48
N ARG A 275 -13.80 -14.38 16.10
CA ARG A 275 -12.43 -14.85 16.38
C ARG A 275 -11.62 -15.10 15.11
N HIS A 276 -12.24 -15.71 14.10
CA HIS A 276 -11.59 -15.91 12.81
C HIS A 276 -11.25 -14.59 12.12
N LEU A 277 -12.15 -13.60 12.15
CA LEU A 277 -11.88 -12.28 11.59
C LEU A 277 -10.72 -11.60 12.31
N ILE A 278 -10.69 -11.62 13.65
CA ILE A 278 -9.57 -11.05 14.43
C ILE A 278 -8.25 -11.72 14.01
N SER A 279 -8.22 -13.06 13.94
CA SER A 279 -7.02 -13.80 13.54
C SER A 279 -6.57 -13.45 12.12
N SER A 280 -7.50 -13.34 11.17
CA SER A 280 -7.20 -12.99 9.78
C SER A 280 -6.65 -11.56 9.65
N VAL A 281 -7.29 -10.59 10.32
CA VAL A 281 -6.82 -9.20 10.36
C VAL A 281 -5.43 -9.13 11.00
N SER A 282 -5.21 -9.84 12.11
CA SER A 282 -3.92 -9.89 12.80
C SER A 282 -2.81 -10.43 11.88
N GLN A 283 -3.05 -11.58 11.23
CA GLN A 283 -2.09 -12.17 10.29
C GLN A 283 -1.76 -11.25 9.10
N LYS A 284 -2.74 -10.49 8.60
CA LYS A 284 -2.48 -9.48 7.56
C LYS A 284 -1.59 -8.36 8.09
N LEU A 285 -1.90 -7.81 9.28
CA LEU A 285 -1.10 -6.75 9.90
C LEU A 285 0.34 -7.20 10.18
N THR A 286 0.53 -8.43 10.64
CA THR A 286 1.86 -9.00 10.82
C THR A 286 2.61 -9.02 9.49
N ARG A 287 1.99 -9.38 8.37
CA ARG A 287 2.70 -9.47 7.08
C ARG A 287 2.91 -8.14 6.36
N ASP A 288 2.15 -7.10 6.70
CA ASP A 288 2.22 -5.76 6.09
C ASP A 288 2.78 -4.74 7.10
N VAL A 289 4.10 -4.68 7.22
CA VAL A 289 4.81 -3.86 8.23
C VAL A 289 5.25 -2.52 7.64
N HIS A 290 5.13 -1.45 8.42
CA HIS A 290 5.64 -0.12 8.06
C HIS A 290 6.71 0.35 9.05
N ILE A 291 7.87 0.79 8.56
CA ILE A 291 8.97 1.34 9.36
C ILE A 291 9.20 2.79 8.94
N ASN A 292 9.05 3.72 9.88
CA ASN A 292 9.26 5.14 9.61
C ASN A 292 10.73 5.58 9.80
N GLY A 293 11.02 6.86 9.56
CA GLY A 293 12.37 7.43 9.75
C GLY A 293 12.82 7.61 11.20
N GLU A 294 11.95 7.34 12.18
CA GLU A 294 12.29 7.39 13.61
C GLU A 294 12.60 6.00 14.18
N GLY A 295 12.15 4.94 13.49
CA GLY A 295 12.36 3.55 13.85
C GLY A 295 11.09 2.90 14.39
N GLU A 296 9.99 3.63 14.39
CA GLU A 296 8.69 3.14 14.80
C GLU A 296 8.16 2.12 13.80
N ILE A 297 7.66 1.01 14.32
CA ILE A 297 7.02 -0.05 13.57
C ILE A 297 5.51 0.13 13.69
N GLY A 298 4.86 0.36 12.55
CA GLY A 298 3.41 0.32 12.36
C GLY A 298 3.02 -0.69 11.30
N HIS A 299 1.82 -0.57 10.77
CA HIS A 299 1.27 -1.53 9.80
C HIS A 299 0.60 -0.83 8.63
N VAL A 300 0.36 -1.56 7.55
CA VAL A 300 -0.41 -1.09 6.39
C VAL A 300 -1.64 -1.96 6.21
N GLN A 301 -2.75 -1.32 5.85
CA GLN A 301 -3.92 -2.02 5.34
C GLN A 301 -4.26 -1.56 3.94
N VAL A 302 -4.27 -2.51 3.03
CA VAL A 302 -4.60 -2.26 1.64
C VAL A 302 -6.12 -2.22 1.44
N ALA A 303 -6.63 -1.10 0.92
CA ALA A 303 -7.98 -0.97 0.35
C ALA A 303 -8.12 0.22 -0.59
N ILE A 304 -8.53 1.39 -0.10
CA ILE A 304 -8.44 2.66 -0.83
C ILE A 304 -6.99 3.13 -0.71
N GLY A 305 -6.12 2.33 -1.34
CA GLY A 305 -4.68 2.45 -1.30
C GLY A 305 -4.06 1.89 -0.03
N ASP A 306 -2.83 2.33 0.23
CA ASP A 306 -1.98 1.82 1.30
C ASP A 306 -2.24 2.64 2.57
N MET A 307 -3.20 2.20 3.37
CA MET A 307 -3.62 2.92 4.58
C MET A 307 -2.71 2.58 5.74
N GLN A 308 -1.81 3.50 6.08
CA GLN A 308 -0.90 3.35 7.20
C GLN A 308 -1.67 3.38 8.53
N LEU A 309 -1.26 2.51 9.46
CA LEU A 309 -1.68 2.45 10.85
C LEU A 309 -0.47 2.84 11.71
N ASN A 310 -0.27 4.15 11.85
CA ASN A 310 0.88 4.73 12.55
C ASN A 310 0.53 6.06 13.23
N ALA A 311 1.54 6.69 13.85
CA ALA A 311 1.39 7.93 14.60
C ALA A 311 0.77 9.07 13.78
N ARG A 312 1.06 9.18 12.47
CA ARG A 312 0.47 10.19 11.58
C ARG A 312 -1.05 10.04 11.44
N THR A 313 -1.59 8.86 11.66
CA THR A 313 -3.03 8.56 11.65
C THR A 313 -3.65 8.50 13.06
N GLY A 314 -2.88 8.85 14.10
CA GLY A 314 -3.34 8.81 15.50
C GLY A 314 -3.39 7.41 16.11
N ILE A 315 -2.66 6.45 15.52
CA ILE A 315 -2.54 5.08 16.02
C ILE A 315 -1.14 4.91 16.61
N THR A 316 -1.04 4.37 17.81
CA THR A 316 0.24 4.09 18.44
C THR A 316 1.00 3.01 17.65
N PRO A 317 2.29 3.22 17.34
CA PRO A 317 3.15 2.18 16.79
C PRO A 317 3.13 0.91 17.66
N THR A 318 3.28 -0.24 17.02
CA THR A 318 3.25 -1.54 17.70
C THR A 318 4.59 -1.91 18.31
N ALA A 319 5.69 -1.40 17.73
CA ALA A 319 7.04 -1.71 18.17
C ALA A 319 8.05 -0.63 17.69
N HIS A 320 9.33 -0.87 17.95
CA HIS A 320 10.44 -0.07 17.47
C HIS A 320 11.56 -0.99 16.93
N ILE A 321 12.33 -0.53 15.95
CA ILE A 321 13.40 -1.35 15.33
C ILE A 321 14.51 -1.77 16.29
N ASP A 322 14.65 -1.09 17.44
CA ASP A 322 15.61 -1.49 18.48
C ASP A 322 15.33 -2.89 19.06
N LEU A 323 14.13 -3.46 18.82
CA LEU A 323 13.88 -4.87 19.08
C LEU A 323 14.90 -5.78 18.37
N ALA A 324 15.44 -5.37 17.22
CA ALA A 324 16.46 -6.12 16.49
C ALA A 324 17.71 -6.40 17.33
N ASP A 325 18.01 -5.52 18.29
CA ASP A 325 19.18 -5.65 19.17
C ASP A 325 18.90 -6.50 20.43
N GLN A 326 17.66 -6.97 20.62
CA GLN A 326 17.27 -7.83 21.74
C GLN A 326 17.53 -9.32 21.45
N PRO A 327 17.86 -10.15 22.45
CA PRO A 327 18.07 -11.58 22.25
C PRO A 327 16.78 -12.37 21.98
N GLU A 328 15.62 -11.90 22.43
CA GLU A 328 14.32 -12.58 22.27
C GLU A 328 13.74 -12.39 20.86
N PRO A 329 13.09 -13.40 20.24
CA PRO A 329 12.45 -13.30 18.92
C PRO A 329 11.55 -12.07 18.75
N LEU A 330 11.58 -11.46 17.55
CA LEU A 330 10.81 -10.26 17.22
C LEU A 330 9.33 -10.58 16.99
N LEU A 331 9.07 -11.67 16.27
CA LEU A 331 7.77 -12.01 15.71
C LEU A 331 6.70 -12.23 16.79
N PRO A 332 6.95 -12.94 17.91
CA PRO A 332 5.94 -13.06 18.98
C PRO A 332 5.52 -11.72 19.58
N GLN A 333 6.43 -10.74 19.66
CA GLN A 333 6.13 -9.41 20.20
C GLN A 333 5.26 -8.61 19.21
N ILE A 334 5.62 -8.65 17.93
CA ILE A 334 4.87 -8.00 16.84
C ILE A 334 3.48 -8.64 16.69
N ASP A 335 3.38 -9.97 16.74
CA ASP A 335 2.11 -10.71 16.66
C ASP A 335 1.17 -10.40 17.82
N ALA A 336 1.69 -10.31 19.04
CA ALA A 336 0.88 -9.95 20.20
C ALA A 336 0.28 -8.53 20.04
N ALA A 337 1.08 -7.58 19.54
CA ALA A 337 0.63 -6.22 19.27
C ALA A 337 -0.40 -6.18 18.11
N CYS A 338 -0.16 -6.92 17.02
CA CYS A 338 -1.11 -7.06 15.90
C CYS A 338 -2.44 -7.66 16.35
N GLN A 339 -2.40 -8.69 17.20
CA GLN A 339 -3.59 -9.33 17.75
C GLN A 339 -4.40 -8.38 18.62
N ALA A 340 -3.73 -7.56 19.43
CA ALA A 340 -4.38 -6.53 20.25
C ALA A 340 -5.02 -5.43 19.39
N LEU A 341 -4.33 -4.99 18.33
CA LEU A 341 -4.83 -4.00 17.38
C LEU A 341 -6.04 -4.53 16.60
N ALA A 342 -5.93 -5.72 16.01
CA ALA A 342 -7.02 -6.41 15.31
C ALA A 342 -8.25 -6.60 16.21
N THR A 343 -8.03 -7.02 17.46
CA THR A 343 -9.10 -7.16 18.47
C THR A 343 -9.80 -5.82 18.70
N THR A 344 -9.05 -4.74 18.83
CA THR A 344 -9.60 -3.39 19.03
C THR A 344 -10.43 -2.94 17.83
N MET A 345 -9.92 -3.15 16.61
CA MET A 345 -10.60 -2.79 15.37
C MET A 345 -11.93 -3.53 15.20
N VAL A 346 -11.93 -4.85 15.41
CA VAL A 346 -13.13 -5.69 15.27
C VAL A 346 -14.14 -5.39 16.37
N ARG A 347 -13.71 -5.34 17.64
CA ARG A 347 -14.61 -5.05 18.77
C ARG A 347 -15.28 -3.69 18.63
N LYS A 348 -14.57 -2.68 18.10
CA LYS A 348 -15.17 -1.37 17.87
C LYS A 348 -16.39 -1.46 16.94
N ARG A 349 -16.34 -2.27 15.88
CA ARG A 349 -17.47 -2.47 14.95
C ARG A 349 -18.64 -3.22 15.58
N LEU A 350 -18.37 -4.15 16.49
CA LEU A 350 -19.42 -4.89 17.21
C LEU A 350 -20.16 -3.99 18.20
N MET A 351 -19.43 -3.08 18.86
CA MET A 351 -19.96 -2.25 19.94
C MET A 351 -20.59 -0.95 19.45
N ASP A 352 -20.18 -0.45 18.28
CA ASP A 352 -20.72 0.79 17.72
C ASP A 352 -22.13 0.58 17.17
N ARG A 353 -23.10 1.34 17.70
CA ARG A 353 -24.51 1.29 17.29
C ARG A 353 -24.69 1.56 15.79
N ALA A 354 -23.85 2.41 15.18
CA ALA A 354 -23.91 2.69 13.74
C ALA A 354 -23.46 1.50 12.87
N CYS A 355 -22.69 0.58 13.45
CA CYS A 355 -22.19 -0.61 12.76
C CYS A 355 -23.10 -1.83 12.96
N GLN A 356 -23.98 -1.82 13.96
CA GLN A 356 -24.93 -2.91 14.20
C GLN A 356 -25.89 -3.06 13.02
N GLY A 357 -25.89 -4.23 12.38
CA GLY A 357 -26.67 -4.52 11.17
C GLY A 357 -26.10 -3.91 9.88
N CYS A 358 -24.94 -3.24 9.94
CA CYS A 358 -24.26 -2.76 8.73
C CYS A 358 -23.56 -3.92 8.02
N ARG A 359 -23.91 -4.16 6.75
CA ARG A 359 -23.29 -5.19 5.88
C ARG A 359 -21.75 -5.10 5.85
N TRP A 360 -21.20 -3.90 5.97
CA TRP A 360 -19.75 -3.66 5.85
C TRP A 360 -19.01 -3.76 7.19
N ALA A 361 -19.70 -4.03 8.30
CA ALA A 361 -19.09 -4.02 9.63
C ALA A 361 -17.92 -5.01 9.77
N ALA A 362 -17.99 -6.16 9.11
CA ALA A 362 -16.92 -7.16 9.08
C ALA A 362 -15.86 -6.91 7.98
N VAL A 363 -16.17 -6.06 7.00
CA VAL A 363 -15.24 -5.64 5.94
C VAL A 363 -14.33 -4.53 6.45
N CYS A 364 -14.88 -3.50 7.09
CA CYS A 364 -14.16 -2.30 7.55
C CYS A 364 -12.85 -2.57 8.33
N PRO A 365 -12.74 -3.57 9.23
CA PRO A 365 -11.49 -3.90 9.91
C PRO A 365 -10.38 -4.41 8.99
N GLN A 366 -10.70 -4.88 7.79
CA GLN A 366 -9.74 -5.45 6.84
C GLN A 366 -9.19 -4.42 5.83
N ILE A 367 -9.85 -3.26 5.75
CA ILE A 367 -9.69 -2.26 4.68
C ILE A 367 -9.25 -0.88 5.19
N GLY A 368 -8.55 -0.80 6.32
CA GLY A 368 -7.92 0.45 6.76
C GLY A 368 -8.85 1.50 7.37
N VAL A 369 -10.17 1.27 7.45
CA VAL A 369 -11.16 2.24 7.95
C VAL A 369 -10.85 2.70 9.38
N HIS A 370 -10.13 1.88 10.15
CA HIS A 370 -9.69 2.27 11.48
C HIS A 370 -8.75 3.49 11.48
N SER A 371 -7.88 3.66 10.48
CA SER A 371 -6.98 4.82 10.39
C SER A 371 -7.76 6.13 10.21
N LEU A 372 -8.80 6.11 9.37
CA LEU A 372 -9.68 7.25 9.13
C LEU A 372 -10.38 7.68 10.43
N GLU A 373 -10.92 6.70 11.16
CA GLU A 373 -11.59 6.97 12.43
C GLU A 373 -10.64 7.46 13.52
N ALA A 374 -9.46 6.84 13.64
CA ALA A 374 -8.44 7.26 14.59
C ALA A 374 -8.03 8.72 14.31
N THR A 375 -7.85 9.05 13.04
CA THR A 375 -7.50 10.39 12.58
C THR A 375 -8.59 11.42 12.92
N MET A 376 -9.86 11.12 12.62
CA MET A 376 -10.99 11.99 12.98
C MET A 376 -11.12 12.16 14.50
N LYS A 377 -11.01 11.06 15.25
CA LYS A 377 -11.08 11.06 16.72
C LYS A 377 -9.96 11.90 17.35
N ALA A 378 -8.74 11.81 16.83
CA ALA A 378 -7.59 12.59 17.31
C ALA A 378 -7.84 14.10 17.22
N ARG A 379 -8.72 14.54 16.31
CA ARG A 379 -9.12 15.95 16.14
C ARG A 379 -10.53 16.25 16.62
N LYS A 380 -11.19 15.32 17.30
CA LYS A 380 -12.57 15.44 17.80
C LYS A 380 -13.55 15.84 16.69
N LEU A 381 -13.32 15.33 15.49
CA LEU A 381 -14.21 15.52 14.36
C LEU A 381 -15.30 14.46 14.39
N ASP A 382 -16.53 14.91 14.15
CA ASP A 382 -17.72 14.08 14.08
C ASP A 382 -18.65 14.70 13.05
N PHE A 383 -19.16 13.87 12.12
CA PHE A 383 -20.12 14.31 11.12
C PHE A 383 -21.51 14.60 11.68
N GLY A 384 -21.76 14.29 12.96
CA GLY A 384 -22.93 14.76 13.69
C GLY A 384 -24.23 14.08 13.31
N GLU A 385 -24.17 12.93 12.63
CA GLU A 385 -25.32 12.09 12.30
C GLU A 385 -25.47 10.98 13.36
N PRO A 386 -26.44 11.06 14.29
CA PRO A 386 -26.61 10.04 15.32
C PRO A 386 -26.94 8.68 14.70
N GLY A 387 -26.07 7.69 14.91
CA GLY A 387 -26.21 6.36 14.31
C GLY A 387 -25.78 6.27 12.83
N GLY A 388 -25.23 7.35 12.27
CA GLY A 388 -24.61 7.36 10.94
C GLY A 388 -23.23 6.71 10.95
N CYS A 389 -22.74 6.34 9.75
CA CYS A 389 -21.41 5.75 9.59
C CYS A 389 -20.32 6.71 10.15
N PRO A 390 -19.44 6.27 11.08
CA PRO A 390 -18.50 7.16 11.77
C PRO A 390 -17.54 7.93 10.85
N VAL A 391 -17.27 7.38 9.66
CA VAL A 391 -16.42 7.99 8.63
C VAL A 391 -17.15 8.20 7.31
N ARG A 392 -18.49 8.11 7.28
CA ARG A 392 -19.34 8.33 6.09
C ARG A 392 -18.92 7.61 4.79
N ILE A 393 -18.22 6.48 4.89
CA ILE A 393 -17.80 5.70 3.71
C ILE A 393 -18.87 4.72 3.22
N LYS A 394 -19.92 4.46 4.02
CA LYS A 394 -20.93 3.42 3.74
C LYS A 394 -21.55 3.58 2.35
N GLY A 395 -21.90 4.79 1.93
CA GLY A 395 -22.52 5.03 0.62
C GLY A 395 -21.60 4.72 -0.56
N MET A 396 -20.29 4.89 -0.41
CA MET A 396 -19.31 4.45 -1.42
C MET A 396 -19.15 2.93 -1.41
N LEU A 397 -19.07 2.30 -0.23
CA LEU A 397 -19.02 0.84 -0.13
C LEU A 397 -20.28 0.17 -0.70
N ASP A 398 -21.47 0.74 -0.46
CA ASP A 398 -22.73 0.26 -1.03
C ASP A 398 -22.68 0.24 -2.57
N ARG A 399 -22.24 1.34 -3.19
CA ARG A 399 -22.14 1.47 -4.65
C ARG A 399 -21.06 0.59 -5.26
N VAL A 400 -19.84 0.64 -4.72
CA VAL A 400 -18.69 -0.12 -5.23
C VAL A 400 -18.88 -1.60 -5.00
N GLY A 401 -19.42 -2.00 -3.83
CA GLY A 401 -19.76 -3.39 -3.54
C GLY A 401 -20.83 -3.96 -4.48
N ALA A 402 -21.88 -3.18 -4.78
CA ALA A 402 -22.88 -3.58 -5.76
C ALA A 402 -22.29 -3.73 -7.17
N PHE A 403 -21.40 -2.82 -7.57
CA PHE A 403 -20.67 -2.91 -8.84
C PHE A 403 -19.84 -4.21 -8.93
N ILE A 404 -19.00 -4.47 -7.92
CA ILE A 404 -18.18 -5.70 -7.80
C ILE A 404 -19.06 -6.96 -7.91
N GLU A 405 -20.20 -6.97 -7.25
CA GLU A 405 -21.10 -8.13 -7.20
C GLU A 405 -21.86 -8.35 -8.51
N SER A 406 -22.15 -7.27 -9.23
CA SER A 406 -22.86 -7.29 -10.51
C SER A 406 -21.98 -7.70 -11.68
N ASP A 407 -20.67 -7.43 -11.61
CA ASP A 407 -19.72 -7.62 -12.70
C ASP A 407 -18.56 -8.54 -12.28
N ARG A 408 -18.92 -9.79 -11.95
CA ARG A 408 -17.95 -10.79 -11.45
C ARG A 408 -16.86 -11.13 -12.47
N ASP A 409 -17.07 -10.85 -13.75
CA ASP A 409 -16.10 -11.14 -14.82
C ASP A 409 -14.98 -10.08 -14.86
N LEU A 410 -15.28 -8.79 -14.63
CA LEU A 410 -14.27 -7.74 -14.43
C LEU A 410 -13.29 -8.08 -13.30
N MET A 411 -13.76 -8.82 -12.30
CA MET A 411 -12.97 -9.19 -11.14
C MET A 411 -11.98 -10.32 -11.44
N ALA A 412 -12.30 -11.27 -12.33
CA ALA A 412 -11.42 -12.40 -12.65
C ALA A 412 -10.08 -11.94 -13.25
N ASP A 413 -10.12 -10.94 -14.14
CA ASP A 413 -8.91 -10.35 -14.75
C ASP A 413 -8.12 -9.48 -13.76
N CYS A 414 -8.79 -8.81 -12.81
CA CYS A 414 -8.13 -8.03 -11.77
C CYS A 414 -7.64 -8.85 -10.56
N TYR A 415 -8.14 -10.07 -10.38
CA TYR A 415 -7.73 -10.99 -9.33
C TYR A 415 -6.59 -11.92 -9.76
N GLY A 416 -6.56 -12.33 -11.03
CA GLY A 416 -5.67 -13.40 -11.50
C GLY A 416 -4.38 -12.93 -12.17
N ASN A 417 -4.33 -11.72 -12.71
CA ASN A 417 -3.28 -11.33 -13.65
C ASN A 417 -2.59 -10.03 -13.25
N THR A 418 -2.15 -9.84 -12.01
CA THR A 418 -1.10 -8.82 -11.77
C THR A 418 0.07 -9.23 -12.69
N PRO A 419 0.40 -8.48 -13.76
CA PRO A 419 1.51 -8.85 -14.60
C PRO A 419 2.73 -8.91 -13.67
N PRO A 420 3.50 -10.00 -13.66
CA PRO A 420 4.65 -10.10 -12.79
C PRO A 420 5.51 -8.84 -13.01
N ARG A 421 6.03 -8.26 -11.92
CA ARG A 421 6.97 -7.14 -11.97
C ARG A 421 8.28 -7.64 -12.57
N VAL A 422 8.27 -7.88 -13.87
CA VAL A 422 9.41 -8.36 -14.64
C VAL A 422 10.02 -7.13 -15.26
N GLN A 423 11.04 -6.59 -14.59
CA GLN A 423 11.99 -5.72 -15.29
C GLN A 423 12.54 -6.53 -16.47
N LEU A 424 12.49 -5.95 -17.67
CA LEU A 424 12.90 -6.63 -18.91
C LEU A 424 14.25 -7.33 -18.73
N GLY A 425 14.27 -8.66 -18.88
CA GLY A 425 15.50 -9.47 -18.78
C GLY A 425 15.79 -10.10 -17.41
N MET A 426 14.99 -9.84 -16.37
CA MET A 426 15.21 -10.41 -15.02
C MET A 426 14.15 -11.46 -14.67
N VAL A 427 14.56 -12.61 -14.13
CA VAL A 427 13.63 -13.66 -13.68
C VAL A 427 13.60 -13.65 -12.14
N PRO A 428 12.41 -13.51 -11.51
CA PRO A 428 12.29 -13.67 -10.06
C PRO A 428 12.82 -15.05 -9.64
N LYS A 429 13.73 -15.10 -8.67
CA LYS A 429 14.20 -16.37 -8.10
C LYS A 429 13.13 -16.92 -7.17
N HIS A 430 12.66 -18.14 -7.41
CA HIS A 430 11.65 -18.78 -6.55
C HIS A 430 12.24 -19.16 -5.18
N TYR A 431 11.42 -19.03 -4.12
CA TYR A 431 11.85 -19.20 -2.74
C TYR A 431 11.91 -20.66 -2.25
N LYS A 432 11.44 -21.64 -3.03
CA LYS A 432 11.39 -23.07 -2.64
C LYS A 432 12.76 -23.75 -2.46
N ASP A 433 13.85 -23.08 -2.82
CA ASP A 433 15.21 -23.61 -2.82
C ASP A 433 16.14 -22.90 -1.80
N PHE A 434 15.70 -22.67 -0.55
CA PHE A 434 16.43 -21.83 0.41
C PHE A 434 16.64 -22.46 1.80
N ASP A 435 17.79 -22.15 2.42
CA ASP A 435 18.14 -22.53 3.78
C ASP A 435 18.04 -21.31 4.73
N PRO A 436 17.15 -21.31 5.73
CA PRO A 436 17.05 -20.24 6.74
C PRO A 436 18.37 -19.85 7.42
N LEU A 437 19.39 -20.70 7.40
CA LEU A 437 20.72 -20.41 7.94
C LEU A 437 21.50 -19.34 7.15
N ASP A 438 21.16 -19.10 5.88
CA ASP A 438 21.73 -17.99 5.09
C ASP A 438 21.36 -16.60 5.67
N TYR A 439 20.34 -16.51 6.54
CA TYR A 439 19.96 -15.30 7.29
C TYR A 439 20.65 -15.15 8.66
N ALA A 440 21.46 -16.10 9.12
CA ALA A 440 22.08 -15.98 10.45
C ALA A 440 23.46 -15.30 10.40
N GLU A 441 24.10 -15.27 9.22
CA GLU A 441 25.55 -14.96 9.10
C GLU A 441 25.88 -13.75 8.21
N SER A 442 24.93 -13.15 7.49
CA SER A 442 25.20 -11.96 6.66
C SER A 442 25.12 -10.66 7.45
N GLU A 443 26.25 -9.95 7.57
CA GLU A 443 26.26 -8.53 7.93
C GLU A 443 25.66 -7.72 6.77
N ILE A 444 24.62 -6.93 7.06
CA ILE A 444 24.09 -5.95 6.10
C ILE A 444 24.91 -4.68 6.22
N VAL A 445 25.52 -4.28 5.11
CA VAL A 445 26.37 -3.08 5.02
C VAL A 445 25.75 -2.15 3.99
N PHE A 446 25.57 -0.89 4.38
CA PHE A 446 25.22 0.21 3.47
C PHE A 446 26.48 0.94 3.02
#